data_AF-A0A0W0YYD6-F1
#
_entry.id   AF-A0A0W0YYD6-F1
#
_cell.length_a   1.000
_cell.length_b   1.000
_cell.length_c   1.000
_cell.angle_alpha   90.00
_cell.angle_beta   90.00
_cell.angle_gamma   90.00
#
_symmetry.space_group_name_H-M   'P 1'
#
loop_
_entity.id
_entity.type
_entity.pdbx_description
1 polymer ?
#
loop_
_entity_poly.entity_id
_entity_poly.type
_entity_poly.pdbx_seq_one_letter_code
_entity_poly.pdbx_strand_id
1 'polypeptide(L)' 'MNEEKHITMLRILTGLGTEYCGKIEQHDYQLYLAINSIEHTKTKAQSPQTNGICDTLP' A
#
# COMPACT_ATOMS: atom_id res chain seq x y z
N MET A 1 8.28 -17.28 -25.35
CA MET A 1 9.15 -16.65 -24.33
C MET A 1 8.28 -15.67 -23.59
N ASN A 2 7.90 -15.96 -22.35
CA ASN A 2 7.19 -14.98 -21.54
C ASN A 2 8.21 -13.94 -21.10
N GLU A 3 7.98 -12.69 -21.46
CA GLU A 3 8.77 -11.56 -20.99
C GLU A 3 8.36 -11.30 -19.54
N GLU A 4 9.23 -11.69 -18.60
CA GLU A 4 9.04 -11.35 -17.18
C GLU A 4 9.14 -9.84 -17.03
N LYS A 5 7.99 -9.17 -16.94
CA LYS A 5 7.92 -7.74 -16.67
C LYS A 5 8.28 -7.50 -15.21
N HIS A 6 9.53 -7.11 -14.98
CA HIS A 6 10.00 -6.73 -13.66
C HIS A 6 9.47 -5.33 -13.34
N ILE A 7 8.31 -5.26 -12.68
CA ILE A 7 7.71 -3.99 -12.24
C ILE A 7 8.07 -3.80 -10.77
N THR A 8 8.82 -2.75 -10.48
CA THR A 8 9.18 -2.37 -9.11
C THR A 8 8.07 -1.52 -8.50
N MET A 9 7.58 -1.92 -7.31
CA MET A 9 6.64 -1.13 -6.53
C MET A 9 7.38 0.02 -5.83
N LEU A 10 7.00 1.27 -6.12
CA LEU A 10 7.64 2.45 -5.55
C LEU A 10 6.91 3.00 -4.32
N ARG A 11 5.57 2.96 -4.35
CA ARG A 11 4.73 3.53 -3.30
C ARG A 11 3.41 2.78 -3.18
N ILE A 12 2.94 2.61 -1.95
CA ILE A 12 1.63 2.06 -1.62
C ILE A 12 0.81 3.09 -0.86
N LEU A 13 -0.46 3.24 -1.25
CA LEU A 13 -1.45 4.05 -0.57
C LEU A 13 -2.48 3.11 0.08
N THR A 14 -2.65 3.18 1.40
CA THR A 14 -3.69 2.40 2.10
C THR A 14 -4.73 3.29 2.75
N GLY A 15 -5.95 2.76 2.91
CA GLY A 15 -6.94 3.32 3.82
C GLY A 15 -6.49 3.28 5.28
N LEU A 16 -7.26 3.93 6.15
CA LEU A 16 -7.12 3.80 7.62
C LEU A 16 -7.64 2.46 8.17
N GLY A 17 -7.88 1.48 7.31
CA GLY A 17 -8.16 0.11 7.72
C GLY A 17 -7.08 -0.38 8.68
N THR A 18 -7.48 -1.13 9.71
CA THR A 18 -6.56 -1.64 10.72
C THR A 18 -5.73 -2.80 10.20
N GLU A 19 -6.14 -3.42 9.09
CA GLU A 19 -5.46 -4.58 8.50
C GLU A 19 -4.01 -4.29 8.08
N TYR A 20 -3.72 -3.07 7.62
CA TYR A 20 -2.36 -2.64 7.21
C TYR A 20 -1.72 -1.65 8.20
N CYS A 21 -2.47 -1.26 9.24
CA CYS A 21 -1.93 -0.40 10.30
C CYS A 21 -1.17 -1.18 11.38
N GLY A 22 -1.21 -2.52 11.35
CA GLY A 22 -0.51 -3.39 12.29
C GLY A 22 -1.06 -3.26 13.71
N LYS A 23 -1.14 -4.39 14.43
CA LYS A 23 -1.02 -4.31 15.90
C LYS A 23 0.46 -4.02 16.20
N ILE A 24 0.77 -3.34 17.31
CA ILE A 24 2.18 -3.14 17.74
C ILE A 24 2.96 -4.46 17.82
N GLU A 25 2.25 -5.59 17.98
CA GLU A 25 2.84 -6.92 18.04
C GLU A 25 3.13 -7.53 16.64
N GLN A 26 2.56 -6.98 15.57
CA GLN A 26 2.67 -7.49 14.19
C GLN A 26 3.11 -6.38 13.24
N HIS A 27 4.42 -6.22 13.09
CA HIS A 27 5.06 -5.22 12.24
C HIS A 27 5.56 -5.77 10.89
N ASP A 28 5.31 -7.04 10.58
CA ASP A 28 5.83 -7.72 9.38
C ASP A 28 5.55 -6.95 8.08
N TYR A 29 4.36 -6.34 7.98
CA TYR A 29 4.00 -5.51 6.83
C TYR A 29 4.87 -4.25 6.72
N GLN A 30 5.10 -3.54 7.83
CA GLN A 30 5.94 -2.34 7.85
C GLN A 30 7.41 -2.67 7.61
N LEU A 31 7.89 -3.81 8.13
CA LEU A 31 9.24 -4.31 7.87
C LEU A 31 9.44 -4.68 6.41
N TYR A 32 8.46 -5.34 5.78
CA TYR A 32 8.49 -5.65 4.35
C TYR A 32 8.64 -4.38 3.51
N LEU A 33 7.87 -3.32 3.81
CA LEU A 33 7.95 -2.06 3.08
C LEU A 33 9.32 -1.40 3.26
N ALA A 34 9.86 -1.39 4.47
CA ALA A 34 11.19 -0.83 4.76
C ALA A 34 12.31 -1.59 4.03
N ILE A 35 12.30 -2.92 4.07
CA ILE A 35 13.31 -3.76 3.40
C ILE A 35 13.30 -3.53 1.88
N ASN A 36 12.10 -3.41 1.30
CA ASN A 36 11.93 -3.21 -0.14
C ASN A 36 12.00 -1.73 -0.56
N SER A 37 12.27 -0.81 0.37
CA SER A 37 12.28 0.64 0.12
C SER A 37 11.00 1.15 -0.55
N ILE A 38 9.86 0.60 -0.16
CA ILE A 38 8.54 0.98 -0.66
C ILE A 38 7.97 2.07 0.24
N GLU A 39 7.65 3.23 -0.33
CA GLU A 39 7.02 4.29 0.44
C GLU A 39 5.57 3.95 0.81
N HIS A 40 5.18 4.18 2.06
CA HIS A 40 3.82 3.97 2.52
C HIS A 40 3.14 5.29 2.85
N THR A 41 2.01 5.57 2.21
CA THR A 41 1.13 6.69 2.57
C THR A 41 -0.21 6.16 3.04
N LYS A 42 -0.77 6.75 4.10
CA LYS A 42 -2.12 6.46 4.59
C LYS A 42 -3.05 7.59 4.19
N THR A 43 -4.27 7.29 3.73
CA THR A 43 -5.26 8.34 3.49
C THR A 43 -5.73 8.96 4.80
N LYS A 44 -6.16 10.22 4.74
CA LYS A 44 -6.90 10.84 5.83
C LYS A 44 -8.29 10.24 5.86
N ALA A 45 -8.82 9.99 7.07
CA ALA A 45 -10.19 9.52 7.25
C ALA A 45 -11.12 10.40 6.44
N GLN A 46 -12.02 9.77 5.68
CA GLN A 46 -13.19 10.41 5.04
C GLN A 46 -13.04 11.01 3.62
N SER A 47 -12.01 10.69 2.83
CA SER A 47 -12.04 11.07 1.39
C SER A 47 -11.86 9.88 0.46
N PRO A 48 -12.97 9.29 -0.04
CA PRO A 48 -12.96 8.35 -1.16
C PRO A 48 -12.21 8.92 -2.37
N GLN A 49 -12.25 10.25 -2.56
CA GLN A 49 -11.55 10.91 -3.67
C GLN A 49 -10.02 10.76 -3.58
N THR A 50 -9.44 10.67 -2.37
CA THR A 50 -7.98 10.48 -2.21
C THR A 50 -7.50 9.07 -2.53
N ASN A 51 -8.39 8.08 -2.50
CA ASN A 51 -8.15 6.71 -2.97
C ASN A 51 -8.62 6.48 -4.41
N GLY A 52 -9.03 7.54 -5.11
CA GLY A 52 -9.85 7.51 -6.32
C GLY A 52 -9.28 6.78 -7.55
N ILE A 53 -8.11 6.14 -7.47
CA ILE A 53 -7.63 5.21 -8.50
C ILE A 53 -8.14 3.79 -8.24
N CYS A 54 -8.26 3.37 -6.97
CA CYS A 54 -8.68 2.02 -6.60
C CYS A 54 -10.17 1.78 -6.87
N ASP A 55 -11.01 2.80 -6.66
CA ASP A 55 -12.47 2.70 -6.85
C ASP A 55 -12.92 2.99 -8.30
N THR A 56 -11.98 3.37 -9.18
CA THR A 56 -12.23 3.72 -10.58
C THR A 56 -11.64 2.67 -11.53
N LEU A 57 -11.93 1.39 -11.27
CA LEU A 57 -11.75 0.31 -12.25
C LEU A 57 -13.09 -0.41 -12.42
N PRO A 58 -13.67 -0.43 -13.64
CA PRO A 58 -14.87 -1.21 -13.94
C PRO A 58 -14.64 -2.73 -13.87
#